data_AF-A0A2W2CE75-F1
#
_entry.id   AF-A0A2W2CE75-F1
#
_cell.length_a   1.000
_cell.length_b   1.000
_cell.length_c   1.000
_cell.angle_alpha   90.00
_cell.angle_beta   90.00
_cell.angle_gamma   90.00
#
_symmetry.space_group_name_H-M   'P 1'
#
loop_
_entity.id
_entity.type
_entity.pdbx_description
1 polymer ?
#
loop_
_entity_poly.entity_id
_entity_poly.type
_entity_poly.pdbx_seq_one_letter_code
_entity_poly.pdbx_strand_id
1 'polypeptide(L)'
;MFTDLPEEELRAYRSGVREPAAFDRFWADTLARARARARTRAYVDGVNFARRCRLPARFSVALMDEIVPPSTVFAAVNAYRGPTELSVWRYNGHEAGGADDAAAELRFLQARLAPGGTPGGAHPDRQEACPGQAGPVPVPPSGSAASPPPS
;
A
#
# COMPACT_ATOMS: atom_id res chain seq x y z
N MET A 1 25.50 20.72 26.20
CA MET A 1 25.48 19.25 26.19
C MET A 1 24.63 18.82 27.38
N PHE A 2 23.46 18.24 27.15
CA PHE A 2 22.68 17.67 28.25
C PHE A 2 23.29 16.30 28.56
N THR A 3 24.10 16.23 29.60
CA THR A 3 24.54 14.96 30.18
C THR A 3 23.49 14.53 31.20
N ASP A 4 23.08 13.28 31.12
CA ASP A 4 22.17 12.63 32.09
C ASP A 4 22.81 12.55 33.49
N LEU A 5 22.13 11.89 34.43
CA LEU A 5 22.67 11.58 35.76
C LEU A 5 23.88 10.61 35.68
N PRO A 6 24.81 10.66 36.66
CA PRO A 6 25.85 9.66 36.80
C PRO A 6 25.29 8.22 36.93
N GLU A 7 26.05 7.22 36.50
CA GLU A 7 25.61 5.81 36.46
C GLU A 7 25.09 5.30 37.81
N GLU A 8 25.77 5.66 38.91
CA GLU A 8 25.39 5.26 40.27
C GLU A 8 23.99 5.77 40.64
N GLU A 9 23.67 7.01 40.25
CA GLU A 9 22.36 7.62 40.49
C GLU A 9 21.28 7.01 39.59
N LEU A 10 21.60 6.70 38.33
CA LEU A 10 20.67 6.03 37.41
C LEU A 10 20.25 4.64 37.90
N ARG A 11 21.16 3.88 38.54
CA ARG A 11 20.84 2.56 39.11
C ARG A 11 19.80 2.66 40.23
N ALA A 12 19.90 3.72 41.04
CA ALA A 12 18.98 4.00 42.14
C ALA A 12 17.68 4.70 41.67
N TYR A 13 17.72 5.39 40.54
CA TYR A 13 16.60 6.18 40.02
C TYR A 13 15.34 5.34 39.87
N ARG A 14 14.23 5.87 40.39
CA ARG A 14 12.88 5.34 40.17
C ARG A 14 12.00 6.48 39.75
N SER A 15 11.22 6.28 38.68
CA SER A 15 10.23 7.25 38.26
C SER A 15 9.23 7.48 39.40
N GLY A 16 9.01 8.75 39.74
CA GLY A 16 7.97 9.15 40.70
C GLY A 16 6.56 9.16 40.10
N VAL A 17 6.41 8.83 38.81
CA VAL A 17 5.11 8.80 38.15
C VAL A 17 4.27 7.69 38.76
N ARG A 18 3.19 8.09 39.43
CA ARG A 18 2.19 7.17 39.96
C ARG A 18 1.21 6.81 38.87
N GLU A 19 0.97 5.51 38.73
CA GLU A 19 -0.04 5.01 37.80
C GLU A 19 -1.43 5.54 38.21
N PRO A 20 -2.18 6.18 37.29
CA PRO A 20 -3.55 6.58 37.56
C PRO A 20 -4.44 5.36 37.84
N ALA A 21 -5.39 5.47 38.77
CA ALA A 21 -6.31 4.36 39.10
C ALA A 21 -7.15 3.85 37.90
N ALA A 22 -7.29 4.65 36.85
CA ALA A 22 -8.01 4.29 35.63
C ALA A 22 -7.09 3.88 34.46
N PHE A 23 -5.80 3.64 34.69
CA PHE A 23 -4.82 3.36 33.64
C PHE A 23 -5.23 2.18 32.76
N ASP A 24 -5.56 1.03 33.36
CA ASP A 24 -6.02 -0.15 32.63
C ASP A 24 -7.28 0.11 31.82
N ARG A 25 -8.28 0.76 32.43
CA ARG A 25 -9.54 1.10 31.75
C ARG A 25 -9.30 2.02 30.55
N PHE A 26 -8.48 3.06 30.72
CA PHE A 26 -8.14 4.00 29.65
C PHE A 26 -7.53 3.28 28.45
N TRP A 27 -6.58 2.37 28.68
CA TRP A 27 -5.95 1.62 27.61
C TRP A 27 -6.88 0.58 26.98
N ALA A 28 -7.70 -0.11 27.78
CA ALA A 28 -8.72 -1.02 27.27
C ALA A 28 -9.70 -0.29 26.33
N ASP A 29 -10.25 0.84 26.75
CA ASP A 29 -11.19 1.66 25.97
C ASP A 29 -10.52 2.24 24.72
N THR A 30 -9.27 2.69 24.83
CA THR A 30 -8.49 3.24 23.71
C THR A 30 -8.24 2.19 22.64
N LEU A 31 -7.80 0.99 23.02
CA LEU A 31 -7.57 -0.12 22.10
C LEU A 31 -8.88 -0.61 21.48
N ALA A 32 -9.97 -0.69 22.26
CA ALA A 32 -11.30 -1.04 21.76
C ALA A 32 -11.76 -0.04 20.68
N ARG A 33 -11.62 1.26 20.94
CA ARG A 33 -11.93 2.33 19.98
C ARG A 33 -11.06 2.27 18.72
N ALA A 34 -9.75 2.02 18.87
CA ALA A 34 -8.84 1.89 17.73
C ALA A 34 -9.26 0.74 16.81
N ARG A 35 -9.59 -0.43 17.39
CA ARG A 35 -10.12 -1.59 16.65
C ARG A 35 -11.46 -1.30 15.98
N ALA A 36 -12.35 -0.58 16.66
CA ALA A 36 -13.65 -0.20 16.10
C ALA A 36 -13.48 0.72 14.86
N ARG A 37 -12.59 1.72 14.93
CA ARG A 37 -12.28 2.60 13.80
C ARG A 37 -11.66 1.83 12.62
N ALA A 38 -10.74 0.90 12.90
CA ALA A 38 -10.16 0.04 11.88
C ALA A 38 -11.23 -0.81 11.17
N ARG A 39 -12.20 -1.38 11.92
CA ARG A 39 -13.34 -2.10 11.33
C ARG A 39 -14.18 -1.23 10.41
N THR A 40 -14.51 0.00 10.80
CA THR A 40 -15.30 0.90 9.94
C THR A 40 -14.57 1.23 8.64
N ARG A 41 -13.26 1.52 8.72
CA ARG A 41 -12.44 1.80 7.53
C ARG A 41 -12.37 0.62 6.56
N ALA A 42 -12.39 -0.62 7.06
CA ALA A 42 -12.34 -1.81 6.22
C ALA A 42 -13.49 -1.89 5.21
N TYR A 43 -14.66 -1.29 5.48
CA TYR A 43 -15.80 -1.27 4.56
C TYR A 43 -15.60 -0.35 3.35
N VAL A 44 -14.70 0.62 3.45
CA VAL A 44 -14.41 1.60 2.39
C VAL A 44 -12.98 1.47 1.85
N ASP A 45 -12.28 0.40 2.21
CA ASP A 45 -10.90 0.13 1.80
C ASP A 45 -10.86 -0.35 0.33
N GLY A 46 -10.09 0.36 -0.51
CA GLY A 46 -9.90 0.02 -1.93
C GLY A 46 -9.38 -1.39 -2.17
N VAL A 47 -8.55 -1.95 -1.28
CA VAL A 47 -8.03 -3.32 -1.38
C VAL A 47 -9.16 -4.35 -1.24
N ASN A 48 -10.13 -4.09 -0.36
CA ASN A 48 -11.28 -4.96 -0.19
C ASN A 48 -12.20 -4.92 -1.42
N PHE A 49 -12.34 -3.78 -2.09
CA PHE A 49 -13.04 -3.70 -3.37
C PHE A 49 -12.28 -4.40 -4.50
N ALA A 50 -10.95 -4.19 -4.62
CA ALA A 50 -10.10 -4.78 -5.64
C ALA A 50 -10.25 -6.31 -5.73
N ARG A 51 -10.38 -6.99 -4.58
CA ARG A 51 -10.63 -8.45 -4.48
C ARG A 51 -11.88 -8.94 -5.21
N ARG A 52 -12.83 -8.05 -5.50
CA ARG A 52 -14.13 -8.34 -6.12
C ARG A 52 -14.18 -7.90 -7.58
N CYS A 53 -13.24 -7.06 -8.02
CA CYS A 53 -13.19 -6.54 -9.38
C CYS A 53 -12.65 -7.59 -10.36
N ARG A 54 -13.35 -7.76 -11.50
CA ARG A 54 -13.00 -8.75 -12.55
C ARG A 54 -12.78 -8.13 -13.93
N LEU A 55 -13.16 -6.87 -14.11
CA LEU A 55 -12.97 -6.16 -15.38
C LEU A 55 -11.50 -5.80 -15.58
N PRO A 56 -11.05 -5.56 -16.82
CA PRO A 56 -9.71 -5.03 -17.05
C PRO A 56 -9.54 -3.69 -16.34
N ALA A 57 -8.39 -3.48 -15.70
CA ALA A 57 -8.01 -2.20 -15.09
C ALA A 57 -6.56 -1.84 -15.40
N ARG A 58 -6.32 -0.53 -15.45
CA ARG A 58 -4.99 0.06 -15.48
C ARG A 58 -4.74 0.75 -14.14
N PHE A 59 -3.56 0.55 -13.59
CA PHE A 59 -3.06 1.23 -12.39
C PHE A 59 -1.78 1.98 -12.74
N SER A 60 -1.50 3.02 -11.96
CA SER A 60 -0.24 3.72 -11.96
C SER A 60 0.27 3.87 -10.53
N VAL A 61 1.58 3.76 -10.34
CA VAL A 61 2.24 3.94 -9.05
C VAL A 61 3.53 4.71 -9.23
N ALA A 62 3.79 5.67 -8.34
CA ALA A 62 5.04 6.41 -8.27
C ALA A 62 5.81 5.99 -7.02
N LEU A 63 7.09 5.63 -7.15
CA LEU A 63 7.88 5.06 -6.04
C LEU A 63 8.34 6.11 -5.03
N MET A 64 8.24 7.41 -5.34
CA MET A 64 8.54 8.52 -4.42
C MET A 64 7.26 9.24 -3.94
N ASP A 65 6.07 8.64 -4.10
CA ASP A 65 4.81 9.22 -3.58
C ASP A 65 4.70 9.04 -2.05
N GLU A 66 4.70 10.15 -1.32
CA GLU A 66 4.52 10.17 0.14
C GLU A 66 3.05 10.35 0.57
N ILE A 67 2.15 10.72 -0.35
CA ILE A 67 0.71 10.94 -0.10
C ILE A 67 -0.05 9.62 -0.23
N VAL A 68 0.23 8.87 -1.30
CA VAL A 68 -0.31 7.52 -1.51
C VAL A 68 0.87 6.56 -1.62
N PRO A 69 1.41 6.08 -0.47
CA PRO A 69 2.63 5.29 -0.46
C PRO A 69 2.56 4.09 -1.42
N PRO A 70 3.65 3.74 -2.12
CA PRO A 70 3.65 2.68 -3.14
C PRO A 70 3.10 1.35 -2.62
N SER A 71 3.37 1.03 -1.36
CA SER A 71 2.87 -0.18 -0.70
C SER A 71 1.34 -0.28 -0.69
N THR A 72 0.63 0.84 -0.56
CA THR A 72 -0.85 0.87 -0.58
C THR A 72 -1.40 0.62 -1.98
N VAL A 73 -0.74 1.15 -3.02
CA VAL A 73 -1.11 0.90 -4.41
C VAL A 73 -0.83 -0.55 -4.78
N PHE A 74 0.36 -1.07 -4.45
CA PHE A 74 0.70 -2.47 -4.66
C PHE A 74 -0.22 -3.43 -3.88
N ALA A 75 -0.70 -3.05 -2.69
CA ALA A 75 -1.68 -3.85 -1.97
C ALA A 75 -3.00 -3.99 -2.76
N ALA A 76 -3.47 -2.91 -3.38
CA ALA A 76 -4.66 -2.94 -4.22
C ALA A 76 -4.43 -3.73 -5.52
N VAL A 77 -3.32 -3.49 -6.22
CA VAL A 77 -2.95 -4.19 -7.46
C VAL A 77 -2.82 -5.70 -7.23
N ASN A 78 -2.10 -6.12 -6.19
CA ASN A 78 -1.89 -7.54 -5.88
C ASN A 78 -3.19 -8.25 -5.47
N ALA A 79 -4.17 -7.51 -4.94
CA ALA A 79 -5.47 -8.05 -4.56
C ALA A 79 -6.49 -8.03 -5.72
N TYR A 80 -6.24 -7.27 -6.78
CA TYR A 80 -7.12 -7.14 -7.94
C TYR A 80 -7.24 -8.47 -8.70
N ARG A 81 -8.45 -8.88 -9.08
CA ARG A 81 -8.67 -10.18 -9.74
C ARG A 81 -8.84 -10.12 -11.25
N GLY A 82 -9.18 -8.95 -11.80
CA GLY A 82 -9.31 -8.76 -13.23
C GLY A 82 -7.95 -8.64 -13.94
N PRO A 83 -7.93 -8.63 -15.28
CA PRO A 83 -6.72 -8.32 -16.03
C PRO A 83 -6.16 -6.95 -15.61
N THR A 84 -4.87 -6.87 -15.30
CA THR A 84 -4.26 -5.65 -14.76
C THR A 84 -3.05 -5.22 -15.58
N GLU A 85 -3.06 -3.95 -16.00
CA GLU A 85 -1.88 -3.23 -16.48
C GLU A 85 -1.39 -2.30 -15.36
N LEU A 86 -0.08 -2.25 -15.12
CA LEU A 86 0.53 -1.39 -14.10
C LEU A 86 1.71 -0.64 -14.69
N SER A 87 1.71 0.69 -14.57
CA SER A 87 2.88 1.52 -14.81
C SER A 87 3.55 1.92 -13.50
N VAL A 88 4.88 1.86 -13.46
CA VAL A 88 5.71 2.13 -12.27
C VAL A 88 6.68 3.27 -12.56
N TRP A 89 6.49 4.41 -11.89
CA TRP A 89 7.30 5.60 -12.06
C TRP A 89 8.32 5.71 -10.94
N ARG A 90 9.59 5.38 -11.22
CA ARG A 90 10.60 5.23 -10.16
C ARG A 90 10.92 6.54 -9.43
N TYR A 91 10.96 7.65 -10.16
CA TYR A 91 11.48 8.92 -9.66
C TYR A 91 10.39 9.96 -9.42
N ASN A 92 9.13 9.59 -9.68
CA ASN A 92 7.98 10.48 -9.54
C ASN A 92 7.36 10.36 -8.14
N GLY A 93 6.72 11.45 -7.73
CA GLY A 93 5.89 11.56 -6.52
C GLY A 93 4.40 11.43 -6.84
N HIS A 94 3.56 12.18 -6.12
CA HIS A 94 2.11 12.09 -6.24
C HIS A 94 1.54 12.45 -7.64
N GLU A 95 2.36 13.02 -8.52
CA GLU A 95 2.01 13.28 -9.92
C GLU A 95 2.03 12.03 -10.82
N ALA A 96 2.61 10.91 -10.34
CA ALA A 96 2.82 9.70 -11.12
C ALA A 96 3.44 10.01 -12.50
N GLY A 97 2.89 9.49 -13.60
CA GLY A 97 3.39 9.75 -14.95
C GLY A 97 2.92 11.05 -15.60
N GLY A 98 2.08 11.84 -14.93
CA GLY A 98 1.51 13.07 -15.50
C GLY A 98 0.90 12.88 -16.89
N ALA A 99 1.41 13.63 -17.87
CA ALA A 99 0.92 13.59 -19.25
C ALA A 99 1.14 12.23 -19.94
N ASP A 100 2.22 11.53 -19.62
CA ASP A 100 2.52 10.21 -20.21
C ASP A 100 1.53 9.15 -19.71
N ASP A 101 1.17 9.21 -18.42
CA ASP A 101 0.13 8.36 -17.84
C ASP A 101 -1.24 8.65 -18.44
N ALA A 102 -1.61 9.93 -18.57
CA ALA A 102 -2.87 10.32 -19.19
C ALA A 102 -2.97 9.82 -20.64
N ALA A 103 -1.89 9.91 -21.42
CA ALA A 103 -1.84 9.36 -22.77
C ALA A 103 -1.99 7.82 -22.77
N ALA A 104 -1.41 7.13 -21.79
CA ALA A 104 -1.52 5.68 -21.66
C ALA A 104 -2.93 5.22 -21.22
N GLU A 105 -3.60 5.98 -20.35
CA GLU A 105 -5.00 5.75 -19.98
C GLU A 105 -5.93 5.86 -21.19
N LEU A 106 -5.75 6.89 -22.03
CA LEU A 106 -6.53 7.04 -23.26
C LEU A 106 -6.34 5.84 -24.19
N ARG A 107 -5.11 5.36 -24.39
CA ARG A 107 -4.83 4.15 -25.19
C ARG A 107 -5.51 2.91 -24.59
N PHE A 108 -5.43 2.73 -23.27
CA PHE A 108 -6.05 1.61 -22.58
C PHE A 108 -7.57 1.56 -22.78
N LEU A 109 -8.23 2.71 -22.67
CA LEU A 109 -9.67 2.86 -22.84
C LEU A 109 -10.08 2.70 -24.31
N GLN A 110 -9.38 3.33 -25.25
CA GLN A 110 -9.64 3.20 -26.69
C GLN A 110 -9.64 1.73 -27.14
N ALA A 111 -8.67 0.94 -26.67
CA ALA A 111 -8.58 -0.48 -26.99
C ALA A 111 -9.77 -1.31 -26.48
N ARG A 112 -10.53 -0.82 -25.50
CA ARG A 112 -11.61 -1.56 -24.83
C ARG A 112 -13.02 -1.02 -25.10
N LEU A 113 -13.12 0.24 -25.49
CA LEU A 113 -14.38 0.93 -25.76
C LEU A 113 -14.69 1.07 -27.26
N ALA A 114 -13.74 0.72 -28.14
CA ALA A 114 -13.98 0.75 -29.58
C ALA A 114 -15.18 -0.15 -29.97
N PRO A 115 -16.18 0.38 -30.72
CA PRO A 115 -17.31 -0.42 -31.15
C PRO A 115 -16.85 -1.55 -32.10
N GLY A 116 -17.08 -2.80 -31.70
CA GLY A 116 -16.75 -4.00 -32.49
C GLY A 116 -15.60 -4.88 -31.98
N GLY A 117 -14.98 -4.55 -30.83
CA GLY A 117 -13.92 -5.36 -30.24
C GLY A 117 -14.42 -6.70 -29.69
N THR A 118 -13.88 -7.82 -30.19
CA THR A 118 -14.07 -9.14 -29.60
C THR A 118 -13.45 -9.17 -28.19
N PRO A 119 -14.09 -9.76 -27.16
CA PRO A 119 -13.53 -9.87 -25.83
C PRO A 119 -12.42 -10.93 -25.86
N GLY A 120 -11.21 -10.55 -26.27
CA GLY A 120 -10.16 -11.52 -26.54
C GLY A 120 -8.75 -10.95 -26.45
N GLY A 121 -8.09 -11.25 -25.33
CA GLY A 121 -6.73 -11.76 -25.38
C GLY A 121 -5.59 -10.81 -25.02
N ALA A 122 -4.64 -11.42 -24.29
CA ALA A 122 -3.28 -10.98 -23.97
C ALA A 122 -3.11 -9.94 -22.85
N HIS A 123 -2.58 -10.45 -21.75
CA HIS A 123 -1.93 -9.70 -20.68
C HIS A 123 -0.62 -9.12 -21.26
N PRO A 124 -0.47 -7.79 -21.42
CA PRO A 124 0.84 -7.23 -21.71
C PRO A 124 1.74 -7.54 -20.50
N ASP A 125 2.95 -8.02 -20.76
CA ASP A 125 3.94 -8.33 -19.74
C ASP A 125 4.00 -7.23 -18.67
N ARG A 126 4.21 -7.64 -17.41
CA ARG A 126 4.44 -6.72 -16.29
C ARG A 126 5.82 -6.06 -16.44
N GLN A 127 6.01 -5.17 -17.42
CA GLN A 127 7.21 -4.37 -17.69
C GLN A 127 6.94 -3.61 -19.01
N GLU A 128 7.17 -2.31 -19.20
CA GLU A 128 8.07 -1.35 -18.58
C GLU A 128 7.45 0.05 -18.58
N ALA A 129 7.90 0.92 -17.68
CA ALA A 129 7.64 2.34 -17.73
C ALA A 129 8.22 2.98 -19.01
N CYS A 130 7.76 4.19 -19.33
CA CYS A 130 8.20 5.00 -20.47
C CYS A 130 9.74 4.92 -20.66
N PRO A 131 10.25 4.76 -21.90
CA PRO A 131 11.68 4.65 -22.15
C PRO A 131 12.40 5.90 -21.62
N GLY A 132 13.27 5.70 -20.62
CA GLY A 132 14.02 6.76 -19.94
C GLY A 132 13.96 6.73 -18.41
N GLN A 133 13.03 5.97 -17.80
CA GLN A 133 12.90 5.91 -16.33
C GLN A 133 12.92 4.49 -15.74
N ALA A 134 12.94 3.47 -16.60
CA ALA A 134 13.02 2.06 -16.20
C ALA A 134 14.49 1.65 -16.00
N GLY A 135 14.77 1.19 -14.80
CA GLY A 135 15.88 0.25 -14.54
C GLY A 135 15.28 -1.01 -13.90
N PRO A 136 16.05 -2.05 -13.62
CA PRO A 136 15.51 -3.21 -12.94
C PRO A 136 15.31 -2.90 -11.44
N VAL A 137 14.11 -3.16 -10.90
CA VAL A 137 13.93 -3.35 -9.45
C VAL A 137 13.95 -4.86 -9.21
N PRO A 138 14.89 -5.40 -8.42
CA PRO A 138 14.90 -6.82 -8.10
C PRO A 138 13.65 -7.19 -7.30
N VAL A 139 12.93 -8.20 -7.78
CA VAL A 139 11.80 -8.82 -7.08
C VAL A 139 12.38 -9.71 -5.97
N PRO A 140 12.07 -9.50 -4.68
CA PRO A 140 12.48 -10.44 -3.64
C PRO A 140 11.74 -11.78 -3.84
N PRO A 141 12.39 -12.93 -3.59
CA PRO A 141 11.77 -14.24 -3.76
C PRO A 141 10.53 -14.35 -2.88
N SER A 142 9.49 -14.97 -3.42
CA SER A 142 8.23 -15.22 -2.73
C SER A 142 8.49 -15.99 -1.42
N GLY A 143 8.42 -15.29 -0.29
CA GLY A 143 8.49 -15.91 1.02
C GLY A 143 7.33 -16.88 1.20
N SER A 144 7.67 -18.14 1.48
CA SER A 144 6.72 -19.19 1.83
C SER A 144 5.76 -18.71 2.92
N ALA A 145 4.46 -18.90 2.71
CA ALA A 145 3.44 -18.66 3.72
C ALA A 145 3.75 -19.47 4.98
N ALA A 146 3.98 -18.78 6.11
CA ALA A 146 4.01 -19.42 7.41
C ALA A 146 2.60 -19.92 7.73
N SER A 147 2.47 -21.21 8.02
CA SER A 147 1.21 -21.81 8.48
C SER A 147 0.83 -21.26 9.86
N PRO A 148 -0.47 -21.09 10.17
CA PRO A 148 -0.91 -20.66 11.49
C PRO A 148 -0.68 -21.76 12.55
N PRO A 149 -0.45 -21.41 13.83
CA PRO A 149 -0.27 -22.39 14.90
C PRO A 149 -1.58 -23.14 15.22
N PRO A 150 -1.50 -24.41 15.68
CA PRO A 150 -2.67 -25.19 16.05
C PRO A 150 -3.36 -24.65 17.31
N SER A 151 -4.66 -24.96 17.40
CA SER A 151 -5.58 -24.58 18.49
C SER A 151 -5.27 -25.24 19.82
#